data_AF-A0A6P8Y4T5-F1
#
_entry.id   AF-A0A6P8Y4T5-F1
#
_cell.length_a   1.000
_cell.length_b   1.000
_cell.length_c   1.000
_cell.angle_alpha   90.00
_cell.angle_beta   90.00
_cell.angle_gamma   90.00
#
_symmetry.space_group_name_H-M   'P 1'
#
loop_
_entity.id
_entity.type
_entity.pdbx_description
1 polymer ?
#
loop_
_entity_poly.entity_id
_entity_poly.type
_entity_poly.pdbx_seq_one_letter_code
_entity_poly.pdbx_strand_id
1 'polypeptide(L)'
;MSLRVGDTVAVGTSNSKLLAILNATAPALDVLLHIDVLSGDSAPLTTAVSPLSLESIIRAEVNGDWERGRLVLQLANEARTLELKHAIYEALWLELQQTKQIYDPLKILDFYEQLEHQTNVPPALLQKVYVSFVSRSAQLLSAPFHTSSRSANFPLVTTLLQRLTLSTLDYIRDILEALFDAVLALESTLSVVQRLGNYSASLTQLTVANLQLLKRNELQLDSSAQTALQLNLRQLLEQPNFGQEVERSLRIEVYAQLPPDERVLYTAQKVCLRNVTNENAYIYECPQTYLICTNPRDPKKAAYYVQRGHGGANNSLQFAFYSAYWRNRYILMESNNQTTGNTNANAIKKNVYSSESIYWWHVLQVQGGVALYDAATSGSVLCGGNSAHWDGEERHVYTRHALEFEANRRECTWSLEDCSDVA
;
A
#
# COMPACT_ATOMS: atom_id res chain seq x y z
N MET A 1 44.31 59.85 36.03
CA MET A 1 43.02 59.11 35.95
C MET A 1 43.24 58.00 34.92
N SER A 2 43.71 56.82 35.35
CA SER A 2 42.94 55.56 35.47
C SER A 2 42.34 55.06 34.14
N LEU A 3 42.88 53.95 33.57
CA LEU A 3 42.32 52.57 33.52
C LEU A 3 41.16 52.43 32.51
N ARG A 4 40.95 51.39 31.67
CA ARG A 4 41.58 50.09 31.39
C ARG A 4 40.92 49.52 30.10
N VAL A 5 41.54 48.47 29.57
CA VAL A 5 41.18 47.56 28.45
C VAL A 5 39.74 47.02 28.47
N GLY A 6 39.21 46.67 27.28
CA GLY A 6 38.05 45.78 27.10
C GLY A 6 37.87 45.28 25.65
N ASP A 7 38.51 44.16 25.32
CA ASP A 7 38.19 43.29 24.16
C ASP A 7 36.82 42.61 24.31
N THR A 8 36.15 42.25 23.21
CA THR A 8 35.36 41.00 23.09
C THR A 8 34.83 40.76 21.67
N VAL A 9 35.54 39.93 20.89
CA VAL A 9 34.93 38.93 20.00
C VAL A 9 35.79 37.68 20.08
N ALA A 10 35.32 36.65 20.78
CA ALA A 10 35.87 35.30 20.68
C ALA A 10 34.74 34.30 20.92
N VAL A 11 34.52 33.49 19.89
CA VAL A 11 33.65 32.30 19.87
C VAL A 11 33.99 31.43 21.07
N GLY A 12 32.99 31.20 21.94
CA GLY A 12 33.10 30.31 23.09
C GLY A 12 33.25 28.87 22.62
N THR A 13 34.48 28.42 22.45
CA THR A 13 34.89 27.03 22.35
C THR A 13 34.46 26.31 23.62
N SER A 14 33.34 25.59 23.53
CA SER A 14 32.89 24.68 24.57
C SER A 14 33.85 23.48 24.56
N ASN A 15 34.84 23.51 25.44
CA ASN A 15 35.83 22.45 25.64
C ASN A 15 35.13 21.14 26.03
N SER A 16 34.78 20.28 25.07
CA SER A 16 34.38 18.91 25.39
C SER A 16 35.60 18.17 25.93
N LYS A 17 35.50 17.64 27.15
CA LYS A 17 36.55 16.80 27.74
C LYS A 17 36.80 15.55 26.87
N LEU A 18 35.79 15.07 26.15
CA LEU A 18 35.89 13.91 25.27
C LEU A 18 36.69 14.19 23.97
N LEU A 19 36.58 15.34 23.29
CA LEU A 19 37.51 15.69 22.18
C LEU A 19 38.96 15.84 22.63
N ALA A 20 39.20 16.31 23.87
CA ALA A 20 40.55 16.37 24.43
C ALA A 20 41.11 14.97 24.73
N ILE A 21 40.25 14.02 25.13
CA ILE A 21 40.59 12.61 25.38
C ILE A 21 40.74 11.83 24.05
N LEU A 22 39.92 12.13 23.04
CA LEU A 22 39.96 11.50 21.71
C LEU A 22 41.20 11.90 20.88
N ASN A 23 41.72 13.12 21.05
CA ASN A 23 42.91 13.61 20.33
C ASN A 23 44.24 13.12 20.95
N ALA A 24 44.23 12.57 22.16
CA ALA A 24 45.41 12.13 22.89
C ALA A 24 45.69 10.64 22.67
N THR A 25 45.95 10.20 21.43
CA THR A 25 46.56 8.90 21.05
C THR A 25 46.10 7.57 21.71
N ALA A 26 45.04 7.53 22.52
CA ALA A 26 44.43 6.32 23.09
C ALA A 26 42.95 6.59 23.49
N PRO A 27 42.05 6.74 22.50
CA PRO A 27 40.78 7.45 22.67
C PRO A 27 39.66 6.66 23.40
N ALA A 28 39.63 5.34 23.27
CA ALA A 28 38.60 4.49 23.87
C ALA A 28 38.89 4.11 25.33
N LEU A 29 40.18 3.89 25.62
CA LEU A 29 40.61 3.29 26.87
C LEU A 29 40.46 4.24 28.06
N ASP A 30 40.66 5.56 27.88
CA ASP A 30 40.60 6.53 28.98
C ASP A 30 39.17 6.87 29.43
N VAL A 31 38.20 6.89 28.51
CA VAL A 31 36.77 7.03 28.85
C VAL A 31 36.26 5.77 29.52
N LEU A 32 36.63 4.60 28.98
CA LEU A 32 36.35 3.32 29.60
C LEU A 32 37.07 3.13 30.92
N LEU A 33 38.27 3.65 31.11
CA LEU A 33 38.99 3.63 32.38
C LEU A 33 38.36 4.58 33.38
N HIS A 34 37.84 5.74 32.99
CA HIS A 34 37.07 6.60 33.90
C HIS A 34 35.79 5.93 34.39
N ILE A 35 35.18 5.10 33.53
CA ILE A 35 34.00 4.31 33.85
C ILE A 35 34.36 3.05 34.65
N ASP A 36 35.40 2.31 34.26
CA ASP A 36 35.88 1.08 34.88
C ASP A 36 36.51 1.35 36.26
N VAL A 37 37.21 2.48 36.46
CA VAL A 37 37.74 2.92 37.76
C VAL A 37 36.62 3.25 38.75
N LEU A 38 35.40 3.52 38.27
CA LEU A 38 34.22 3.69 39.11
C LEU A 38 33.48 2.38 39.40
N SER A 39 33.67 1.33 38.57
CA SER A 39 33.01 0.03 38.72
C SER A 39 33.91 -1.13 39.18
N GLY A 40 35.23 -0.94 39.26
CA GLY A 40 36.21 -1.98 39.61
C GLY A 40 37.06 -1.65 40.84
N ASP A 41 36.79 -2.39 41.92
CA ASP A 41 37.54 -2.52 43.18
C ASP A 41 39.02 -2.09 43.18
N SER A 42 39.31 -0.89 43.69
CA SER A 42 40.42 -0.60 44.62
C SER A 42 40.55 0.91 44.90
N ALA A 43 39.58 1.49 45.59
CA ALA A 43 39.75 2.76 46.30
C ALA A 43 39.24 2.62 47.75
N PRO A 44 39.98 3.15 48.74
CA PRO A 44 39.72 2.90 50.14
C PRO A 44 38.37 3.49 50.56
N LEU A 45 37.69 2.77 51.45
CA LEU A 45 36.53 3.18 52.25
C LEU A 45 36.30 4.70 52.30
N THR A 46 35.41 5.22 51.44
CA THR A 46 34.49 6.36 51.64
C THR A 46 34.15 7.00 50.29
N THR A 47 33.15 6.44 49.60
CA THR A 47 32.06 7.17 48.92
C THR A 47 31.25 6.15 48.15
N ALA A 48 29.99 5.98 48.54
CA ALA A 48 29.04 5.18 47.79
C ALA A 48 28.81 5.84 46.42
N VAL A 49 29.51 5.36 45.38
CA VAL A 49 29.22 5.76 44.00
C VAL A 49 27.92 5.05 43.63
N SER A 50 26.85 5.84 43.66
CA SER A 50 25.50 5.40 43.35
C SER A 50 25.37 5.27 41.82
N PRO A 51 24.52 4.36 41.30
CA PRO A 51 24.25 4.20 39.85
C PRO A 51 23.80 5.49 39.12
N LEU A 52 23.50 6.55 39.88
CA LEU A 52 23.25 7.92 39.42
C LEU A 52 24.44 8.60 38.71
N SER A 53 25.68 8.11 38.85
CA SER A 53 26.87 8.79 38.30
C SER A 53 27.03 8.59 36.78
N LEU A 54 26.83 7.37 36.26
CA LEU A 54 27.06 7.05 34.85
C LEU A 54 26.01 7.72 33.94
N GLU A 55 24.75 7.68 34.35
CA GLU A 55 23.63 8.34 33.67
C GLU A 55 23.87 9.85 33.56
N SER A 56 24.39 10.48 34.62
CA SER A 56 24.69 11.91 34.63
C SER A 56 25.86 12.31 33.71
N ILE A 57 26.85 11.43 33.54
CA ILE A 57 27.99 11.64 32.64
C ILE A 57 27.56 11.49 31.19
N ILE A 58 26.80 10.43 30.87
CA ILE A 58 26.23 10.22 29.54
C ILE A 58 25.32 11.38 29.16
N ARG A 59 24.47 11.83 30.09
CA ARG A 59 23.62 13.02 29.90
C ARG A 59 24.41 14.29 29.61
N ALA A 60 25.46 14.55 30.38
CA ALA A 60 26.31 15.73 30.18
C ALA A 60 27.00 15.73 28.80
N GLU A 61 27.28 14.54 28.25
CA GLU A 61 27.94 14.41 26.96
C GLU A 61 26.98 14.52 25.78
N VAL A 62 25.82 13.86 25.88
CA VAL A 62 24.76 13.94 24.86
C VAL A 62 24.22 15.36 24.80
N ASN A 63 23.94 15.99 25.95
CA ASN A 63 23.47 17.39 26.06
C ASN A 63 22.34 17.73 25.07
N GLY A 64 21.45 16.77 24.81
CA GLY A 64 20.35 16.92 23.84
C GLY A 64 20.72 16.80 22.35
N ASP A 65 21.99 16.57 22.00
CA ASP A 65 22.44 16.33 20.63
C ASP A 65 22.49 14.83 20.31
N TRP A 66 21.60 14.37 19.44
CA TRP A 66 21.46 12.96 19.10
C TRP A 66 22.68 12.38 18.38
N GLU A 67 23.41 13.19 17.61
CA GLU A 67 24.62 12.71 16.93
C GLU A 67 25.73 12.36 17.94
N ARG A 68 25.76 13.04 19.10
CA ARG A 68 26.64 12.66 20.21
C ARG A 68 26.16 11.39 20.90
N GLY A 69 24.85 11.18 20.99
CA GLY A 69 24.27 9.91 21.44
C GLY A 69 24.74 8.71 20.63
N ARG A 70 24.89 8.86 19.30
CA ARG A 70 25.43 7.79 18.44
C ARG A 70 26.89 7.46 18.76
N LEU A 71 27.71 8.48 19.07
CA LEU A 71 29.10 8.27 19.51
C LEU A 71 29.14 7.50 20.85
N VAL A 72 28.27 7.84 21.79
CA VAL A 72 28.16 7.12 23.07
C VAL A 72 27.71 5.67 22.86
N LEU A 73 26.82 5.42 21.89
CA LEU A 73 26.42 4.07 21.53
C LEU A 73 27.57 3.24 20.94
N GLN A 74 28.51 3.85 20.20
CA GLN A 74 29.73 3.18 19.74
C GLN A 74 30.65 2.77 20.90
N LEU A 75 30.75 3.60 21.94
CA LEU A 75 31.51 3.29 23.16
C LEU A 75 30.97 2.05 23.90
N ALA A 76 29.67 1.74 23.76
CA ALA A 76 29.08 0.53 24.32
C ALA A 76 29.69 -0.76 23.74
N ASN A 77 30.22 -0.75 22.52
CA ASN A 77 30.92 -1.93 21.98
C ASN A 77 32.27 -2.15 22.63
N GLU A 78 32.93 -1.08 23.04
CA GLU A 78 34.25 -1.09 23.64
C GLU A 78 34.19 -1.37 25.16
N ALA A 79 33.01 -1.22 25.77
CA ALA A 79 32.75 -1.55 27.17
C ALA A 79 33.07 -3.02 27.51
N ARG A 80 33.80 -3.21 28.63
CA ARG A 80 34.32 -4.52 29.05
C ARG A 80 33.30 -5.38 29.77
N THR A 81 32.34 -4.78 30.47
CA THR A 81 31.34 -5.49 31.29
C THR A 81 29.95 -5.41 30.67
N LEU A 82 29.16 -6.47 30.85
CA LEU A 82 27.78 -6.54 30.35
C LEU A 82 26.90 -5.49 31.02
N GLU A 83 27.10 -5.29 32.33
CA GLU A 83 26.37 -4.32 33.14
C GLU A 83 26.57 -2.89 32.62
N LEU A 84 27.80 -2.56 32.21
CA LEU A 84 28.10 -1.24 31.66
C LEU A 84 27.42 -1.03 30.31
N LYS A 85 27.44 -2.04 29.43
CA LYS A 85 26.72 -1.97 28.14
C LYS A 85 25.24 -1.70 28.34
N HIS A 86 24.61 -2.47 29.23
CA HIS A 86 23.20 -2.31 29.55
C HIS A 86 22.90 -0.91 30.11
N ALA A 87 23.71 -0.43 31.05
CA ALA A 87 23.55 0.90 31.63
C ALA A 87 23.68 2.02 30.58
N ILE A 88 24.60 1.88 29.61
CA ILE A 88 24.72 2.84 28.49
C ILE A 88 23.46 2.84 27.63
N TYR A 89 22.94 1.68 27.25
CA TYR A 89 21.73 1.60 26.41
C TYR A 89 20.50 2.17 27.13
N GLU A 90 20.33 1.87 28.43
CA GLU A 90 19.23 2.42 29.23
C GLU A 90 19.36 3.93 29.44
N ALA A 91 20.56 4.43 29.70
CA ALA A 91 20.81 5.87 29.85
C ALA A 91 20.50 6.63 28.56
N LEU A 92 20.90 6.10 27.40
CA LEU A 92 20.57 6.71 26.10
C LEU A 92 19.07 6.74 25.84
N TRP A 93 18.35 5.68 26.21
CA TRP A 93 16.89 5.65 26.11
C TRP A 93 16.22 6.67 27.04
N LEU A 94 16.68 6.79 28.28
CA LEU A 94 16.20 7.80 29.23
C LEU A 94 16.49 9.23 28.75
N GLU A 95 17.64 9.44 28.12
CA GLU A 95 18.01 10.75 27.58
C GLU A 95 17.10 11.16 26.41
N LEU A 96 16.76 10.23 25.51
CA LEU A 96 15.73 10.45 24.48
C LEU A 96 14.39 10.88 25.08
N GLN A 97 13.99 10.26 26.20
CA GLN A 97 12.74 10.58 26.89
C GLN A 97 12.77 12.00 27.48
N GLN A 98 13.86 12.34 28.19
CA GLN A 98 13.98 13.63 28.87
C GLN A 98 14.13 14.80 27.91
N THR A 99 14.84 14.60 26.81
CA THR A 99 15.03 15.59 25.74
C THR A 99 13.82 15.73 24.82
N LYS A 100 12.72 14.99 25.10
CA LYS A 100 11.47 14.97 24.34
C LYS A 100 11.66 14.54 22.88
N GLN A 101 12.76 13.88 22.55
CA GLN A 101 13.00 13.37 21.21
C GLN A 101 12.18 12.11 20.91
N ILE A 102 11.65 11.46 21.95
CA ILE A 102 10.67 10.36 21.83
C ILE A 102 9.35 10.73 21.15
N TYR A 103 9.08 12.00 20.87
CA TYR A 103 7.90 12.38 20.10
C TYR A 103 8.13 12.30 18.59
N ASP A 104 9.39 12.17 18.15
CA ASP A 104 9.76 11.96 16.76
C ASP A 104 9.98 10.47 16.48
N PRO A 105 9.06 9.80 15.75
CA PRO A 105 9.18 8.38 15.47
C PRO A 105 10.42 8.01 14.66
N LEU A 106 10.94 8.92 13.83
CA LEU A 106 12.15 8.67 13.02
C LEU A 106 13.38 8.50 13.92
N LYS A 107 13.48 9.31 14.98
CA LYS A 107 14.58 9.19 15.94
C LYS A 107 14.51 7.90 16.74
N ILE A 108 13.30 7.44 17.09
CA ILE A 108 13.14 6.16 17.78
C ILE A 108 13.50 5.00 16.83
N LEU A 109 13.10 5.07 15.56
CA LEU A 109 13.48 4.07 14.55
C LEU A 109 15.00 4.01 14.37
N ASP A 110 15.66 5.15 14.19
CA ASP A 110 17.12 5.21 14.08
C ASP A 110 17.81 4.59 15.30
N PHE A 111 17.30 4.87 16.51
CA PHE A 111 17.84 4.27 17.74
C PHE A 111 17.60 2.76 17.78
N TYR A 112 16.40 2.31 17.41
CA TYR A 112 16.05 0.90 17.34
C TYR A 112 16.96 0.13 16.37
N GLU A 113 17.10 0.65 15.14
CA GLU A 113 17.99 0.09 14.12
C GLU A 113 19.42 0.03 14.65
N GLN A 114 19.90 1.09 15.32
CA GLN A 114 21.24 1.07 15.91
C GLN A 114 21.42 0.02 17.00
N LEU A 115 20.43 -0.18 17.87
CA LEU A 115 20.44 -1.20 18.91
C LEU A 115 20.42 -2.61 18.32
N GLU A 116 19.65 -2.87 17.26
CA GLU A 116 19.64 -4.19 16.59
C GLU A 116 21.02 -4.61 16.08
N HIS A 117 21.87 -3.65 15.72
CA HIS A 117 23.24 -3.91 15.26
C HIS A 117 24.25 -4.05 16.42
N GLN A 118 23.86 -3.80 17.67
CA GLN A 118 24.74 -3.93 18.83
C GLN A 118 24.70 -5.34 19.44
N THR A 119 25.80 -5.72 20.09
CA THR A 119 25.87 -7.00 20.81
C THR A 119 25.40 -6.83 22.25
N ASN A 120 24.69 -7.84 22.77
CA ASN A 120 24.24 -7.89 24.16
C ASN A 120 23.29 -6.74 24.57
N VAL A 121 22.39 -6.35 23.67
CA VAL A 121 21.28 -5.45 24.04
C VAL A 121 20.25 -6.24 24.86
N PRO A 122 19.78 -5.73 26.01
CA PRO A 122 18.70 -6.35 26.76
C PRO A 122 17.45 -6.49 25.89
N PRO A 123 16.89 -7.71 25.71
CA PRO A 123 15.72 -7.92 24.87
C PRO A 123 14.51 -7.07 25.30
N ALA A 124 14.34 -6.88 26.61
CA ALA A 124 13.28 -6.05 27.15
C ALA A 124 13.42 -4.56 26.77
N LEU A 125 14.66 -4.05 26.67
CA LEU A 125 14.91 -2.68 26.23
C LEU A 125 14.60 -2.55 24.74
N LEU A 126 15.10 -3.47 23.91
CA LEU A 126 14.85 -3.47 22.47
C LEU A 126 13.34 -3.49 22.17
N GLN A 127 12.59 -4.37 22.84
CA GLN A 127 11.13 -4.44 22.73
C GLN A 127 10.44 -3.14 23.18
N LYS A 128 10.90 -2.52 24.27
CA LYS A 128 10.34 -1.26 24.77
C LYS A 128 10.54 -0.11 23.79
N VAL A 129 11.70 -0.03 23.16
CA VAL A 129 11.99 0.97 22.11
C VAL A 129 11.09 0.71 20.90
N TYR A 130 10.96 -0.55 20.46
CA TYR A 130 10.09 -0.93 19.35
C TYR A 130 8.62 -0.55 19.58
N VAL A 131 8.04 -0.95 20.71
CA VAL A 131 6.64 -0.63 21.05
C VAL A 131 6.43 0.89 21.12
N SER A 132 7.42 1.64 21.62
CA SER A 132 7.37 3.10 21.63
C SER A 132 7.40 3.70 20.21
N PHE A 133 8.24 3.15 19.32
CA PHE A 133 8.27 3.53 17.91
C PHE A 133 6.93 3.29 17.23
N VAL A 134 6.35 2.10 17.41
CA VAL A 134 5.03 1.72 16.85
C VAL A 134 3.95 2.68 17.35
N SER A 135 3.85 2.89 18.66
CA SER A 135 2.84 3.75 19.27
C SER A 135 2.96 5.21 18.80
N ARG A 136 4.18 5.76 18.74
CA ARG A 136 4.42 7.14 18.31
C ARG A 136 4.18 7.34 16.82
N SER A 137 4.56 6.35 16.00
CA SER A 137 4.25 6.34 14.57
C SER A 137 2.74 6.34 14.34
N ALA A 138 2.00 5.46 15.02
CA ALA A 138 0.54 5.41 14.93
C ALA A 138 -0.11 6.75 15.33
N GLN A 139 0.36 7.38 16.42
CA GLN A 139 -0.11 8.70 16.82
C GLN A 139 0.13 9.76 15.75
N LEU A 140 1.32 9.82 15.15
CA LEU A 140 1.62 10.77 14.08
C LEU A 140 0.75 10.51 12.84
N LEU A 141 0.60 9.24 12.46
CA LEU A 141 -0.18 8.80 11.29
C LEU A 141 -1.69 8.91 11.50
N SER A 142 -2.18 9.15 12.73
CA SER A 142 -3.60 9.42 13.00
C SER A 142 -4.04 10.81 12.55
N ALA A 143 -3.12 11.78 12.45
CA ALA A 143 -3.47 13.17 12.16
C ALA A 143 -4.27 13.37 10.85
N PRO A 144 -3.94 12.71 9.72
CA PRO A 144 -4.74 12.76 8.49
C PRO A 144 -6.18 12.22 8.65
N PHE A 145 -6.43 11.36 9.63
CA PHE A 145 -7.76 10.79 9.89
C PHE A 145 -8.65 11.72 10.72
N HIS A 146 -8.10 12.76 11.33
CA HIS A 146 -8.85 13.73 12.13
C HIS A 146 -9.11 15.06 11.42
N THR A 147 -8.59 15.24 10.20
CA THR A 147 -8.87 16.42 9.37
C THR A 147 -10.02 16.20 8.41
N SER A 148 -10.90 17.21 8.28
CA SER A 148 -11.95 17.24 7.25
C SER A 148 -11.44 17.69 5.88
N SER A 149 -10.22 18.23 5.80
CA SER A 149 -9.64 18.72 4.55
C SER A 149 -8.84 17.65 3.83
N ARG A 150 -9.23 17.34 2.59
CA ARG A 150 -8.50 16.45 1.68
C ARG A 150 -7.19 17.05 1.14
N SER A 151 -7.02 18.37 1.24
CA SER A 151 -5.79 19.07 0.82
C SER A 151 -4.85 19.38 1.99
N ALA A 152 -5.17 18.91 3.20
CA ALA A 152 -4.30 19.07 4.35
C ALA A 152 -2.98 18.32 4.10
N ASN A 153 -1.88 19.05 4.22
CA ASN A 153 -0.54 18.50 4.06
C ASN A 153 0.06 18.23 5.45
N PHE A 154 0.65 17.05 5.63
CA PHE A 154 1.30 16.63 6.86
C PHE A 154 2.76 16.24 6.54
N PRO A 155 3.69 17.21 6.48
CA PRO A 155 5.07 16.93 6.06
C PRO A 155 5.75 15.82 6.88
N LEU A 156 5.52 15.79 8.20
CA LEU A 156 6.09 14.75 9.08
C LEU A 156 5.52 13.35 8.79
N VAL A 157 4.24 13.26 8.44
CA VAL A 157 3.60 12.01 8.02
C VAL A 157 4.22 11.54 6.70
N THR A 158 4.37 12.46 5.74
CA THR A 158 5.00 12.15 4.45
C THR A 158 6.43 11.62 4.62
N THR A 159 7.24 12.28 5.46
CA THR A 159 8.61 11.84 5.72
C THR A 159 8.65 10.46 6.40
N LEU A 160 7.78 10.22 7.38
CA LEU A 160 7.68 8.91 8.04
C LEU A 160 7.28 7.81 7.05
N LEU A 161 6.23 8.03 6.27
CA LEU A 161 5.78 7.07 5.26
C LEU A 161 6.87 6.79 4.22
N GLN A 162 7.59 7.81 3.76
CA GLN A 162 8.72 7.64 2.85
C GLN A 162 9.84 6.79 3.46
N ARG A 163 10.21 7.03 4.73
CA ARG A 163 11.20 6.22 5.44
C ARG A 163 10.74 4.78 5.56
N LEU A 164 9.47 4.55 5.93
CA LEU A 164 8.86 3.22 6.05
C LEU A 164 8.77 2.48 4.72
N THR A 165 8.69 3.17 3.58
CA THR A 165 8.71 2.52 2.24
C THR A 165 10.03 1.79 1.99
N LEU A 166 11.12 2.22 2.62
CA LEU A 166 12.44 1.61 2.52
C LEU A 166 12.70 0.57 3.63
N SER A 167 11.78 0.43 4.59
CA SER A 167 11.89 -0.46 5.75
C SER A 167 11.13 -1.78 5.53
N THR A 168 11.15 -2.66 6.54
CA THR A 168 10.44 -3.94 6.50
C THR A 168 8.91 -3.76 6.56
N LEU A 169 8.19 -4.61 5.82
CA LEU A 169 6.72 -4.64 5.82
C LEU A 169 6.12 -4.91 7.22
N ASP A 170 6.87 -5.56 8.10
CA ASP A 170 6.42 -5.89 9.45
C ASP A 170 6.23 -4.64 10.31
N TYR A 171 7.10 -3.62 10.17
CA TYR A 171 6.91 -2.34 10.88
C TYR A 171 5.60 -1.66 10.49
N ILE A 172 5.27 -1.68 9.20
CA ILE A 172 4.04 -1.06 8.69
C ILE A 172 2.81 -1.77 9.29
N ARG A 173 2.82 -3.10 9.37
CA ARG A 173 1.69 -3.88 9.92
C ARG A 173 1.44 -3.56 11.40
N ASP A 174 2.48 -3.52 12.21
CA ASP A 174 2.34 -3.25 13.64
C ASP A 174 1.91 -1.79 13.89
N ILE A 175 2.42 -0.85 13.10
CA ILE A 175 2.00 0.56 13.14
C ILE A 175 0.53 0.71 12.73
N LEU A 176 0.09 0.03 11.66
CA LEU A 176 -1.28 0.06 11.19
C LEU A 176 -2.26 -0.51 12.22
N GLU A 177 -1.86 -1.57 12.94
CA GLU A 177 -2.69 -2.15 14.00
C GLU A 177 -2.95 -1.12 15.10
N ALA A 178 -1.88 -0.53 15.63
CA ALA A 178 -1.98 0.51 16.66
C ALA A 178 -2.68 1.78 16.15
N LEU A 179 -2.52 2.12 14.87
CA LEU A 179 -3.21 3.24 14.24
C LEU A 179 -4.71 3.00 14.19
N PHE A 180 -5.15 1.84 13.68
CA PHE A 180 -6.57 1.52 13.55
C PHE A 180 -7.26 1.40 14.91
N ASP A 181 -6.59 0.84 15.92
CA ASP A 181 -7.09 0.86 17.31
C ASP A 181 -7.35 2.30 17.79
N ALA A 182 -6.43 3.23 17.49
CA ALA A 182 -6.57 4.62 17.90
C ALA A 182 -7.66 5.38 17.12
N VAL A 183 -7.70 5.25 15.79
CA VAL A 183 -8.65 6.01 14.96
C VAL A 183 -10.07 5.45 15.02
N LEU A 184 -10.26 4.13 15.08
CA LEU A 184 -11.59 3.51 15.18
C LEU A 184 -12.23 3.74 16.56
N ALA A 185 -11.43 4.02 17.59
CA ALA A 185 -11.94 4.43 18.90
C ALA A 185 -12.53 5.85 18.92
N LEU A 186 -12.12 6.71 17.97
CA LEU A 186 -12.46 8.13 17.96
C LEU A 186 -13.35 8.55 16.78
N GLU A 187 -13.24 7.86 15.64
CA GLU A 187 -13.91 8.16 14.40
C GLU A 187 -14.85 7.02 13.99
N SER A 188 -15.87 7.34 13.18
CA SER A 188 -16.71 6.29 12.58
C SER A 188 -15.91 5.43 11.59
N THR A 189 -16.22 4.14 11.52
CA THR A 189 -15.57 3.19 10.60
C THR A 189 -15.60 3.67 9.15
N LEU A 190 -16.74 4.20 8.68
CA LEU A 190 -16.87 4.77 7.34
C LEU A 190 -15.91 5.94 7.09
N SER A 191 -15.77 6.86 8.05
CA SER A 191 -14.86 8.01 7.96
C SER A 191 -13.40 7.54 7.83
N VAL A 192 -13.00 6.55 8.62
CA VAL A 192 -11.65 5.96 8.56
C VAL A 192 -11.38 5.37 7.17
N VAL A 193 -12.29 4.55 6.64
CA VAL A 193 -12.14 3.93 5.32
C VAL A 193 -12.04 4.97 4.20
N GLN A 194 -12.90 6.00 4.24
CA GLN A 194 -12.88 7.07 3.22
C GLN A 194 -11.61 7.91 3.26
N ARG A 195 -11.01 8.10 4.45
CA ARG A 195 -9.77 8.87 4.61
C ARG A 195 -8.51 8.05 4.39
N LEU A 196 -8.61 6.72 4.32
CA LEU A 196 -7.48 5.84 4.03
C LEU A 196 -6.84 6.16 2.67
N GLY A 197 -7.58 6.72 1.71
CA GLY A 197 -7.02 7.20 0.44
C GLY A 197 -5.96 8.32 0.62
N ASN A 198 -5.96 9.03 1.75
CA ASN A 198 -4.96 10.04 2.09
C ASN A 198 -3.69 9.42 2.73
N TYR A 199 -3.72 8.13 3.05
CA TYR A 199 -2.62 7.39 3.67
C TYR A 199 -1.76 6.74 2.57
N SER A 200 -0.79 7.48 2.00
CA SER A 200 0.13 6.86 1.05
C SER A 200 1.39 7.68 0.79
N ALA A 201 2.54 7.00 0.89
CA ALA A 201 3.74 7.33 0.12
C ALA A 201 4.02 6.30 -1.01
N SER A 202 3.31 5.16 -1.03
CA SER A 202 3.44 4.11 -2.06
C SER A 202 2.18 3.24 -2.16
N LEU A 203 1.98 2.59 -3.33
CA LEU A 203 0.86 1.67 -3.55
C LEU A 203 0.88 0.45 -2.62
N THR A 204 2.08 -0.03 -2.27
CA THR A 204 2.25 -1.17 -1.36
C THR A 204 1.74 -0.85 0.04
N GLN A 205 2.09 0.32 0.60
CA GLN A 205 1.59 0.75 1.90
C GLN A 205 0.07 0.89 1.92
N LEU A 206 -0.50 1.51 0.88
CA LEU A 206 -1.95 1.66 0.76
C LEU A 206 -2.65 0.30 0.63
N THR A 207 -2.04 -0.64 -0.10
CA THR A 207 -2.56 -2.01 -0.23
C THR A 207 -2.58 -2.74 1.12
N VAL A 208 -1.47 -2.72 1.86
CA VAL A 208 -1.38 -3.33 3.19
C VAL A 208 -2.40 -2.69 4.14
N ALA A 209 -2.52 -1.37 4.11
CA ALA A 209 -3.47 -0.65 4.96
C ALA A 209 -4.93 -1.06 4.69
N ASN A 210 -5.34 -1.16 3.42
CA ASN A 210 -6.70 -1.62 3.07
C ASN A 210 -6.92 -3.08 3.47
N LEU A 211 -5.95 -3.97 3.22
CA LEU A 211 -6.05 -5.39 3.56
C LEU A 211 -6.09 -5.65 5.06
N GLN A 212 -5.35 -4.88 5.85
CA GLN A 212 -5.36 -5.00 7.31
C GLN A 212 -6.64 -4.42 7.91
N LEU A 213 -7.11 -3.27 7.40
CA LEU A 213 -8.38 -2.70 7.83
C LEU A 213 -9.56 -3.64 7.54
N LEU A 214 -9.53 -4.38 6.42
CA LEU A 214 -10.53 -5.40 6.09
C LEU A 214 -10.66 -6.51 7.13
N LYS A 215 -9.58 -6.82 7.85
CA LYS A 215 -9.54 -7.89 8.88
C LYS A 215 -10.17 -7.43 10.21
N ARG A 216 -10.52 -6.15 10.36
CA ARG A 216 -11.07 -5.56 11.59
C ARG A 216 -12.55 -5.91 11.79
N ASN A 217 -12.90 -6.31 13.01
CA ASN A 217 -14.27 -6.71 13.37
C ASN A 217 -15.26 -5.54 13.30
N GLU A 218 -14.80 -4.33 13.60
CA GLU A 218 -15.57 -3.09 13.54
C GLU A 218 -16.12 -2.84 12.13
N LEU A 219 -15.40 -3.32 11.11
CA LEU A 219 -15.78 -3.23 9.70
C LEU A 219 -16.81 -4.28 9.31
N GLN A 220 -16.79 -5.45 9.95
CA GLN A 220 -17.78 -6.50 9.69
C GLN A 220 -19.21 -6.09 10.06
N LEU A 221 -19.34 -5.12 10.97
CA LEU A 221 -20.62 -4.62 11.48
C LEU A 221 -21.16 -3.40 10.70
N ASP A 222 -20.34 -2.76 9.85
CA ASP A 222 -20.71 -1.55 9.08
C ASP A 222 -20.70 -1.84 7.57
N SER A 223 -21.88 -2.09 7.00
CA SER A 223 -22.05 -2.36 5.56
C SER A 223 -21.63 -1.20 4.67
N SER A 224 -21.75 0.04 5.15
CA SER A 224 -21.36 1.23 4.39
C SER A 224 -19.84 1.33 4.31
N ALA A 225 -19.16 1.08 5.42
CA ALA A 225 -17.70 1.01 5.47
C ALA A 225 -17.15 -0.14 4.62
N GLN A 226 -17.78 -1.32 4.63
CA GLN A 226 -17.39 -2.43 3.75
C GLN A 226 -17.48 -2.05 2.28
N THR A 227 -18.57 -1.40 1.88
CA THR A 227 -18.78 -0.97 0.50
C THR A 227 -17.72 0.05 0.08
N ALA A 228 -17.41 1.02 0.94
CA ALA A 228 -16.35 1.99 0.70
C ALA A 228 -14.96 1.33 0.61
N LEU A 229 -14.70 0.32 1.43
CA LEU A 229 -13.42 -0.39 1.42
C LEU A 229 -13.25 -1.24 0.17
N GLN A 230 -14.32 -1.89 -0.30
CA GLN A 230 -14.33 -2.61 -1.57
C GLN A 230 -14.08 -1.65 -2.75
N LEU A 231 -14.61 -0.43 -2.70
CA LEU A 231 -14.32 0.60 -3.68
C LEU A 231 -12.83 1.00 -3.66
N ASN A 232 -12.23 1.18 -2.47
CA ASN A 232 -10.79 1.45 -2.36
C ASN A 232 -9.95 0.31 -2.95
N LEU A 233 -10.31 -0.95 -2.68
CA LEU A 233 -9.61 -2.12 -3.25
C LEU A 233 -9.69 -2.13 -4.78
N ARG A 234 -10.83 -1.77 -5.37
CA ARG A 234 -10.94 -1.61 -6.83
C ARG A 234 -10.11 -0.47 -7.37
N GLN A 235 -10.12 0.68 -6.69
CA GLN A 235 -9.30 1.83 -7.07
C GLN A 235 -7.79 1.53 -7.05
N LEU A 236 -7.33 0.62 -6.19
CA LEU A 236 -5.96 0.11 -6.22
C LEU A 236 -5.66 -0.64 -7.52
N LEU A 237 -6.60 -1.45 -8.01
CA LEU A 237 -6.46 -2.21 -9.26
C LEU A 237 -6.46 -1.32 -10.49
N GLU A 238 -7.08 -0.14 -10.40
CA GLU A 238 -7.07 0.88 -11.44
C GLU A 238 -5.75 1.66 -11.53
N GLN A 239 -4.81 1.46 -10.59
CA GLN A 239 -3.51 2.13 -10.63
C GLN A 239 -2.58 1.47 -11.67
N PRO A 240 -1.99 2.24 -12.61
CA PRO A 240 -1.16 1.72 -13.70
C PRO A 240 -0.03 0.79 -13.26
N ASN A 241 0.62 1.13 -12.15
CA ASN A 241 1.79 0.43 -11.65
C ASN A 241 1.46 -0.65 -10.61
N PHE A 242 0.19 -0.90 -10.29
CA PHE A 242 -0.20 -1.86 -9.24
C PHE A 242 0.44 -3.24 -9.44
N GLY A 243 0.45 -3.73 -10.69
CA GLY A 243 1.05 -5.01 -11.03
C GLY A 243 2.58 -5.08 -10.87
N GLN A 244 3.27 -3.94 -10.88
CA GLN A 244 4.72 -3.82 -10.81
C GLN A 244 5.20 -3.47 -9.39
N GLU A 245 4.56 -2.50 -8.73
CA GLU A 245 4.96 -1.99 -7.42
C GLU A 245 4.50 -2.89 -6.26
N VAL A 246 3.36 -3.58 -6.41
CA VAL A 246 2.78 -4.41 -5.34
C VAL A 246 3.22 -5.87 -5.48
N GLU A 247 3.76 -6.40 -4.39
CA GLU A 247 4.22 -7.79 -4.33
C GLU A 247 3.10 -8.78 -4.69
N ARG A 248 3.47 -9.89 -5.35
CA ARG A 248 2.51 -10.90 -5.81
C ARG A 248 1.65 -11.46 -4.67
N SER A 249 2.23 -11.67 -3.49
CA SER A 249 1.52 -12.18 -2.30
C SER A 249 0.35 -11.28 -1.92
N LEU A 250 0.60 -9.98 -1.77
CA LEU A 250 -0.41 -8.96 -1.46
C LEU A 250 -1.45 -8.83 -2.58
N ARG A 251 -1.04 -8.91 -3.85
CA ARG A 251 -1.97 -8.88 -4.98
C ARG A 251 -2.97 -10.04 -4.94
N ILE A 252 -2.51 -11.24 -4.60
CA ILE A 252 -3.37 -12.41 -4.43
C ILE A 252 -4.38 -12.17 -3.31
N GLU A 253 -3.96 -11.59 -2.17
CA GLU A 253 -4.88 -11.21 -1.09
C GLU A 253 -5.94 -10.21 -1.55
N VAL A 254 -5.59 -9.19 -2.36
CA VAL A 254 -6.55 -8.25 -2.94
C VAL A 254 -7.53 -8.96 -3.88
N TYR A 255 -7.04 -9.79 -4.80
CA TYR A 255 -7.89 -10.52 -5.74
C TYR A 255 -8.87 -11.45 -5.03
N ALA A 256 -8.49 -12.03 -3.89
CA ALA A 256 -9.36 -12.89 -3.10
C ALA A 256 -10.59 -12.15 -2.54
N GLN A 257 -10.54 -10.82 -2.42
CA GLN A 257 -11.65 -10.00 -1.94
C GLN A 257 -12.64 -9.58 -3.02
N LEU A 258 -12.30 -9.82 -4.30
CA LEU A 258 -13.15 -9.45 -5.42
C LEU A 258 -14.27 -10.48 -5.62
N PRO A 259 -15.43 -10.06 -6.16
CA PRO A 259 -16.47 -10.97 -6.62
C PRO A 259 -15.93 -12.02 -7.59
N PRO A 260 -16.56 -13.21 -7.67
CA PRO A 260 -16.04 -14.32 -8.48
C PRO A 260 -15.73 -13.96 -9.94
N ASP A 261 -16.65 -13.30 -10.64
CA ASP A 261 -16.48 -12.94 -12.06
C ASP A 261 -15.34 -11.91 -12.26
N GLU A 262 -15.26 -10.91 -11.37
CA GLU A 262 -14.20 -9.89 -11.38
C GLU A 262 -12.84 -10.50 -11.05
N ARG A 263 -12.77 -11.37 -10.05
CA ARG A 263 -11.55 -12.07 -9.63
C ARG A 263 -10.93 -12.88 -10.77
N VAL A 264 -11.76 -13.52 -11.61
CA VAL A 264 -11.31 -14.34 -12.74
C VAL A 264 -10.49 -13.50 -13.74
N LEU A 265 -10.82 -12.22 -13.96
CA LEU A 265 -10.05 -11.32 -14.83
C LEU A 265 -8.58 -11.16 -14.40
N TYR A 266 -8.32 -11.29 -13.10
CA TYR A 266 -6.99 -11.09 -12.52
C TYR A 266 -6.22 -12.39 -12.31
N THR A 267 -6.92 -13.50 -12.10
CA THR A 267 -6.34 -14.76 -11.63
C THR A 267 -6.28 -15.86 -12.68
N ALA A 268 -7.23 -15.91 -13.63
CA ALA A 268 -7.28 -16.93 -14.66
C ALA A 268 -6.28 -16.65 -15.79
N GLN A 269 -5.78 -17.72 -16.42
CA GLN A 269 -4.97 -17.61 -17.65
C GLN A 269 -5.86 -17.37 -18.86
N LYS A 270 -6.99 -18.09 -18.94
CA LYS A 270 -8.02 -17.92 -19.97
C LYS A 270 -9.40 -17.82 -19.32
N VAL A 271 -10.29 -17.06 -19.94
CA VAL A 271 -11.65 -16.85 -19.47
C VAL A 271 -12.67 -17.23 -20.54
N CYS A 272 -13.82 -17.73 -20.12
CA CYS A 272 -15.01 -17.81 -20.98
C CYS A 272 -16.03 -16.76 -20.53
N LEU A 273 -16.72 -16.15 -21.50
CA LEU A 273 -17.78 -15.18 -21.25
C LEU A 273 -19.12 -15.83 -21.54
N ARG A 274 -19.93 -16.08 -20.51
CA ARG A 274 -21.27 -16.70 -20.61
C ARG A 274 -22.34 -15.65 -20.44
N ASN A 275 -23.32 -15.60 -21.35
CA ASN A 275 -24.42 -14.66 -21.20
C ASN A 275 -25.36 -15.09 -20.05
N VAL A 276 -25.89 -14.12 -19.29
CA VAL A 276 -26.79 -14.41 -18.15
C VAL A 276 -28.23 -14.72 -18.59
N THR A 277 -28.69 -14.27 -19.77
CA THR A 277 -30.07 -14.52 -20.24
C THR A 277 -30.35 -15.93 -20.73
N ASN A 278 -29.34 -16.58 -21.33
CA ASN A 278 -29.56 -17.80 -22.08
C ASN A 278 -28.80 -18.95 -21.45
N GLU A 279 -29.47 -20.10 -21.35
CA GLU A 279 -28.92 -21.36 -20.87
C GLU A 279 -27.57 -21.64 -21.54
N ASN A 280 -26.49 -21.37 -20.82
CA ASN A 280 -25.11 -21.70 -21.16
C ASN A 280 -24.55 -21.17 -22.50
N ALA A 281 -25.08 -20.07 -23.03
CA ALA A 281 -24.57 -19.52 -24.28
C ALA A 281 -23.28 -18.70 -24.04
N TYR A 282 -22.13 -19.21 -24.50
CA TYR A 282 -20.84 -18.54 -24.43
C TYR A 282 -20.56 -17.70 -25.67
N ILE A 283 -19.81 -16.61 -25.49
CA ILE A 283 -19.23 -15.86 -26.61
C ILE A 283 -18.24 -16.77 -27.34
N TYR A 284 -18.37 -16.89 -28.66
CA TYR A 284 -17.37 -17.52 -29.53
C TYR A 284 -17.34 -16.85 -30.91
N GLU A 285 -16.32 -17.16 -31.71
CA GLU A 285 -16.19 -16.69 -33.09
C GLU A 285 -17.02 -17.55 -34.06
N CYS A 286 -17.95 -16.93 -34.79
CA CYS A 286 -18.68 -17.56 -35.89
C CYS A 286 -17.70 -17.93 -37.03
N PRO A 287 -17.52 -19.21 -37.38
CA PRO A 287 -16.47 -19.66 -38.30
C PRO A 287 -16.53 -19.07 -39.71
N GLN A 288 -17.69 -18.63 -40.18
CA GLN A 288 -17.90 -18.19 -41.58
C GLN A 288 -17.88 -16.66 -41.76
N THR A 289 -18.15 -15.90 -40.72
CA THR A 289 -18.45 -14.46 -40.83
C THR A 289 -17.48 -13.58 -40.04
N TYR A 290 -16.58 -14.17 -39.25
CA TYR A 290 -15.77 -13.48 -38.24
C TYR A 290 -16.61 -12.68 -37.22
N LEU A 291 -17.93 -12.82 -37.24
CA LEU A 291 -18.79 -12.20 -36.23
C LEU A 291 -18.59 -12.90 -34.90
N ILE A 292 -18.79 -12.16 -33.83
CA ILE A 292 -18.86 -12.74 -32.50
C ILE A 292 -20.30 -13.17 -32.23
N CYS A 293 -20.46 -14.39 -31.71
CA CYS A 293 -21.74 -15.09 -31.64
C CYS A 293 -21.89 -15.85 -30.32
N THR A 294 -23.11 -16.31 -30.07
CA THR A 294 -23.49 -17.18 -28.96
C THR A 294 -24.45 -18.24 -29.47
N ASN A 295 -24.38 -19.46 -28.95
CA ASN A 295 -25.27 -20.54 -29.35
C ASN A 295 -25.77 -21.29 -28.11
N PRO A 296 -27.04 -21.13 -27.74
CA PRO A 296 -27.61 -21.83 -26.59
C PRO A 296 -27.86 -23.33 -26.87
N ARG A 297 -27.96 -23.76 -28.14
CA ARG A 297 -28.17 -25.17 -28.50
C ARG A 297 -26.88 -25.99 -28.47
N ASP A 298 -25.75 -25.33 -28.70
CA ASP A 298 -24.41 -25.91 -28.66
C ASP A 298 -23.48 -24.98 -27.86
N PRO A 299 -23.48 -25.10 -26.51
CA PRO A 299 -22.79 -24.18 -25.60
C PRO A 299 -21.27 -24.42 -25.59
N LYS A 300 -20.60 -24.18 -26.72
CA LYS A 300 -19.15 -24.29 -26.84
C LYS A 300 -18.46 -23.23 -26.00
N LYS A 301 -17.70 -23.68 -24.99
CA LYS A 301 -16.81 -22.81 -24.23
C LYS A 301 -15.65 -22.35 -25.12
N ALA A 302 -15.67 -21.10 -25.55
CA ALA A 302 -14.50 -20.49 -26.18
C ALA A 302 -13.66 -19.78 -25.12
N ALA A 303 -12.38 -20.15 -25.07
CA ALA A 303 -11.43 -19.59 -24.13
C ALA A 303 -10.74 -18.37 -24.73
N TYR A 304 -10.70 -17.28 -23.96
CA TYR A 304 -10.03 -16.03 -24.31
C TYR A 304 -8.94 -15.73 -23.30
N TYR A 305 -7.74 -15.41 -23.77
CA TYR A 305 -6.73 -14.80 -22.92
C TYR A 305 -7.13 -13.36 -22.57
N VAL A 306 -6.76 -12.93 -21.36
CA VAL A 306 -7.03 -11.58 -20.87
C VAL A 306 -5.75 -10.76 -20.90
N GLN A 307 -5.76 -9.68 -21.68
CA GLN A 307 -4.74 -8.65 -21.64
C GLN A 307 -5.26 -7.44 -20.85
N ARG A 308 -4.40 -6.85 -20.03
CA ARG A 308 -4.74 -5.70 -19.17
C ARG A 308 -3.92 -4.50 -19.62
N GLY A 309 -4.54 -3.33 -19.64
CA GLY A 309 -3.91 -2.07 -20.02
C GLY A 309 -4.53 -0.90 -19.27
N HIS A 310 -3.92 0.27 -19.42
CA HIS A 310 -4.47 1.53 -18.96
C HIS A 310 -4.55 2.48 -20.14
N GLY A 311 -5.63 3.23 -20.26
CA GLY A 311 -5.85 4.11 -21.41
C GLY A 311 -7.16 4.90 -21.33
N GLY A 312 -7.49 5.59 -22.43
CA GLY A 312 -8.68 6.44 -22.52
C GLY A 312 -8.54 7.78 -21.80
N ALA A 313 -9.65 8.51 -21.65
CA ALA A 313 -9.66 9.89 -21.13
C ALA A 313 -9.20 10.02 -19.66
N ASN A 314 -9.39 8.98 -18.85
CA ASN A 314 -9.07 8.98 -17.41
C ASN A 314 -7.95 8.00 -17.03
N ASN A 315 -7.22 7.46 -18.02
CA ASN A 315 -6.21 6.41 -17.81
C ASN A 315 -6.73 5.21 -16.99
N SER A 316 -7.99 4.84 -17.22
CA SER A 316 -8.68 3.78 -16.49
C SER A 316 -8.16 2.40 -16.87
N LEU A 317 -8.36 1.42 -16.00
CA LEU A 317 -8.10 0.01 -16.30
C LEU A 317 -8.98 -0.47 -17.46
N GLN A 318 -8.36 -1.16 -18.40
CA GLN A 318 -8.98 -1.70 -19.61
C GLN A 318 -8.56 -3.15 -19.83
N PHE A 319 -9.44 -3.91 -20.46
CA PHE A 319 -9.27 -5.34 -20.74
C PHE A 319 -9.44 -5.61 -22.22
N ALA A 320 -8.56 -6.43 -22.78
CA ALA A 320 -8.72 -6.96 -24.12
C ALA A 320 -8.79 -8.48 -24.05
N PHE A 321 -9.71 -9.06 -24.81
CA PHE A 321 -9.96 -10.50 -24.83
C PHE A 321 -9.59 -11.04 -26.20
N TYR A 322 -8.62 -11.95 -26.27
CA TYR A 322 -8.21 -12.58 -27.52
C TYR A 322 -8.33 -14.09 -27.48
N SER A 323 -8.83 -14.66 -28.57
CA SER A 323 -9.16 -16.07 -28.69
C SER A 323 -7.91 -16.94 -28.51
N ALA A 324 -8.02 -17.98 -27.67
CA ALA A 324 -6.99 -18.99 -27.52
C ALA A 324 -6.89 -19.93 -28.74
N TYR A 325 -8.01 -20.15 -29.44
CA TYR A 325 -8.08 -21.02 -30.61
C TYR A 325 -7.60 -20.31 -31.89
N TRP A 326 -8.24 -19.20 -32.26
CA TRP A 326 -7.91 -18.37 -33.41
C TRP A 326 -6.78 -17.36 -33.16
N ARG A 327 -5.61 -17.87 -32.74
CA ARG A 327 -4.33 -17.18 -32.48
C ARG A 327 -4.35 -15.64 -32.67
N ASN A 328 -4.50 -14.92 -31.55
CA ASN A 328 -4.41 -13.44 -31.43
C ASN A 328 -5.54 -12.63 -32.06
N ARG A 329 -6.72 -13.21 -32.31
CA ARG A 329 -7.90 -12.42 -32.69
C ARG A 329 -8.67 -11.96 -31.45
N TYR A 330 -8.88 -10.66 -31.34
CA TYR A 330 -9.59 -9.95 -30.29
C TYR A 330 -11.08 -9.81 -30.58
N ILE A 331 -11.87 -9.74 -29.51
CA ILE A 331 -13.26 -9.27 -29.57
C ILE A 331 -13.22 -7.75 -29.81
N LEU A 332 -13.49 -7.33 -31.04
CA LEU A 332 -13.41 -5.94 -31.49
C LEU A 332 -14.80 -5.37 -31.76
N MET A 333 -15.05 -4.16 -31.26
CA MET A 333 -16.17 -3.34 -31.70
C MET A 333 -15.72 -2.43 -32.84
N GLU A 334 -16.34 -2.57 -34.02
CA GLU A 334 -16.08 -1.70 -35.15
C GLU A 334 -16.69 -0.31 -34.91
N SER A 335 -15.88 0.73 -35.10
CA SER A 335 -16.32 2.12 -35.04
C SER A 335 -17.15 2.44 -36.28
N ASN A 336 -18.44 2.71 -36.10
CA ASN A 336 -19.29 3.18 -37.19
C ASN A 336 -18.92 4.62 -37.57
N ASN A 337 -18.12 4.79 -38.63
CA ASN A 337 -17.97 6.07 -39.34
C ASN A 337 -19.19 6.43 -40.21
N GLN A 338 -20.31 5.71 -40.08
CA GLN A 338 -21.55 6.05 -40.78
C GLN A 338 -22.23 7.25 -40.10
N THR A 339 -21.79 8.45 -40.46
CA THR A 339 -22.61 9.66 -40.46
C THR A 339 -23.74 9.51 -41.46
N THR A 340 -24.81 8.81 -41.09
CA THR A 340 -26.08 8.91 -41.82
C THR A 340 -27.23 8.93 -40.83
N GLY A 341 -28.06 9.98 -40.95
CA GLY A 341 -29.07 10.33 -39.98
C GLY A 341 -30.09 9.22 -39.74
N ASN A 342 -29.97 8.56 -38.60
CA ASN A 342 -31.12 8.09 -37.84
C ASN A 342 -30.69 7.91 -36.38
N THR A 343 -30.88 8.96 -35.60
CA THR A 343 -30.70 9.00 -34.13
C THR A 343 -31.77 8.17 -33.44
N ASN A 344 -31.82 6.87 -33.71
CA ASN A 344 -32.56 5.96 -32.85
C ASN A 344 -31.63 5.60 -31.70
N ALA A 345 -31.82 6.28 -30.57
CA ALA A 345 -31.11 6.03 -29.31
C ALA A 345 -31.35 4.61 -28.74
N ASN A 346 -32.20 3.80 -29.39
CA ASN A 346 -32.57 2.43 -29.03
C ASN A 346 -32.09 1.38 -30.07
N ALA A 347 -31.06 1.71 -30.86
CA ALA A 347 -30.62 0.87 -31.97
C ALA A 347 -29.54 -0.13 -31.56
N ILE A 348 -29.85 -1.42 -31.73
CA ILE A 348 -28.86 -2.51 -31.71
C ILE A 348 -27.91 -2.34 -32.90
N LYS A 349 -26.60 -2.41 -32.63
CA LYS A 349 -25.54 -2.36 -33.65
C LYS A 349 -24.84 -3.72 -33.74
N LYS A 350 -24.97 -4.39 -34.90
CA LYS A 350 -24.21 -5.59 -35.22
C LYS A 350 -22.79 -5.20 -35.67
N ASN A 351 -21.91 -4.89 -34.73
CA ASN A 351 -20.59 -4.36 -35.00
C ASN A 351 -19.48 -5.05 -34.20
N VAL A 352 -19.70 -6.28 -33.75
CA VAL A 352 -18.74 -7.02 -32.93
C VAL A 352 -18.14 -8.16 -33.74
N TYR A 353 -16.83 -8.10 -33.94
CA TYR A 353 -16.09 -9.00 -34.81
C TYR A 353 -14.85 -9.56 -34.11
N SER A 354 -14.41 -10.72 -34.57
CA SER A 354 -13.09 -11.26 -34.32
C SER A 354 -12.08 -10.57 -35.24
N SER A 355 -11.06 -9.93 -34.68
CA SER A 355 -10.07 -9.15 -35.44
C SER A 355 -8.66 -9.27 -34.87
N GLU A 356 -7.62 -9.17 -35.69
CA GLU A 356 -6.22 -9.16 -35.20
C GLU A 356 -5.87 -7.86 -34.46
N SER A 357 -6.66 -6.80 -34.62
CA SER A 357 -6.47 -5.54 -33.93
C SER A 357 -6.94 -5.60 -32.48
N ILE A 358 -6.08 -5.17 -31.55
CA ILE A 358 -6.43 -5.05 -30.13
C ILE A 358 -7.61 -4.10 -29.98
N TYR A 359 -8.62 -4.53 -29.23
CA TYR A 359 -9.72 -3.68 -28.83
C TYR A 359 -9.91 -3.74 -27.31
N TRP A 360 -10.03 -2.56 -26.71
CA TRP A 360 -10.08 -2.39 -25.27
C TRP A 360 -11.52 -2.22 -24.79
N TRP A 361 -11.87 -2.99 -23.77
CA TRP A 361 -13.14 -2.95 -23.08
C TRP A 361 -12.93 -2.42 -21.66
N HIS A 362 -13.82 -1.53 -21.23
CA HIS A 362 -13.94 -1.16 -19.83
C HIS A 362 -14.93 -2.12 -19.17
N VAL A 363 -14.47 -2.87 -18.17
CA VAL A 363 -15.25 -3.92 -17.52
C VAL A 363 -15.79 -3.40 -16.19
N LEU A 364 -17.11 -3.43 -16.03
CA LEU A 364 -17.80 -3.00 -14.81
C LEU A 364 -18.48 -4.18 -14.13
N GLN A 365 -18.21 -4.35 -12.83
CA GLN A 365 -18.93 -5.32 -12.01
C GLN A 365 -20.38 -4.87 -11.84
N VAL A 366 -21.32 -5.77 -12.16
CA VAL A 366 -22.75 -5.57 -11.98
C VAL A 366 -23.35 -6.75 -11.20
N GLN A 367 -24.62 -6.67 -10.84
CA GLN A 367 -25.29 -7.78 -10.16
C GLN A 367 -25.37 -8.98 -11.10
N GLY A 368 -24.76 -10.10 -10.70
CA GLY A 368 -24.81 -11.37 -11.44
C GLY A 368 -23.77 -11.52 -12.56
N GLY A 369 -22.79 -10.63 -12.66
CA GLY A 369 -21.70 -10.75 -13.63
C GLY A 369 -20.99 -9.42 -13.88
N VAL A 370 -20.45 -9.25 -15.08
CA VAL A 370 -19.83 -8.00 -15.54
C VAL A 370 -20.50 -7.47 -16.81
N ALA A 371 -20.39 -6.18 -17.02
CA ALA A 371 -20.74 -5.51 -18.27
C ALA A 371 -19.47 -5.00 -18.97
N LEU A 372 -19.41 -5.13 -20.29
CA LEU A 372 -18.26 -4.72 -21.10
C LEU A 372 -18.66 -3.49 -21.91
N TYR A 373 -18.09 -2.33 -21.56
CA TYR A 373 -18.29 -1.07 -22.25
C TYR A 373 -17.13 -0.77 -23.19
N ASP A 374 -17.39 -0.01 -24.26
CA ASP A 374 -16.34 0.58 -25.07
C ASP A 374 -15.39 1.40 -24.17
N ALA A 375 -14.11 1.04 -24.13
CA ALA A 375 -13.16 1.72 -23.27
C ALA A 375 -12.82 3.16 -23.72
N ALA A 376 -13.04 3.50 -24.99
CA ALA A 376 -12.74 4.82 -25.52
C ALA A 376 -13.83 5.84 -25.16
N THR A 377 -15.10 5.47 -25.29
CA THR A 377 -16.23 6.39 -25.10
C THR A 377 -17.15 6.05 -23.95
N SER A 378 -17.13 4.81 -23.47
CA SER A 378 -18.15 4.23 -22.58
C SER A 378 -19.60 4.38 -23.10
N GLY A 379 -19.76 4.75 -24.38
CA GLY A 379 -21.07 5.06 -24.97
C GLY A 379 -21.80 3.82 -25.50
N SER A 380 -21.12 2.69 -25.60
CA SER A 380 -21.68 1.42 -26.07
C SER A 380 -21.37 0.29 -25.10
N VAL A 381 -22.31 -0.65 -24.95
CA VAL A 381 -22.18 -1.83 -24.09
C VAL A 381 -22.39 -3.11 -24.91
N LEU A 382 -21.56 -4.13 -24.63
CA LEU A 382 -21.60 -5.44 -25.27
C LEU A 382 -22.77 -6.28 -24.75
N CYS A 383 -23.63 -6.71 -25.66
CA CYS A 383 -24.82 -7.49 -25.34
C CYS A 383 -24.91 -8.72 -26.24
N GLY A 384 -25.58 -9.74 -25.73
CA GLY A 384 -25.90 -10.95 -26.47
C GLY A 384 -27.24 -11.50 -26.02
N GLY A 385 -27.86 -12.28 -26.89
CA GLY A 385 -29.00 -13.10 -26.50
C GLY A 385 -30.39 -12.59 -26.89
N ASN A 386 -30.52 -11.44 -27.55
CA ASN A 386 -31.80 -11.05 -28.15
C ASN A 386 -32.22 -12.05 -29.25
N SER A 387 -33.36 -12.70 -29.02
CA SER A 387 -33.96 -13.70 -29.90
C SER A 387 -34.43 -13.18 -31.27
N ALA A 388 -34.32 -11.89 -31.56
CA ALA A 388 -34.63 -11.32 -32.88
C ALA A 388 -33.42 -11.27 -33.83
N HIS A 389 -32.20 -11.57 -33.35
CA HIS A 389 -30.96 -11.40 -34.14
C HIS A 389 -30.17 -12.69 -34.26
N TRP A 390 -30.48 -13.44 -35.31
CA TRP A 390 -29.85 -14.72 -35.64
C TRP A 390 -29.23 -14.70 -37.03
N ASP A 391 -28.23 -15.56 -37.21
CA ASP A 391 -27.83 -16.11 -38.49
C ASP A 391 -27.84 -17.63 -38.36
N GLY A 392 -28.83 -18.29 -38.97
CA GLY A 392 -29.09 -19.73 -38.75
C GLY A 392 -29.38 -20.05 -37.27
N GLU A 393 -28.55 -20.91 -36.67
CA GLU A 393 -28.66 -21.31 -35.25
C GLU A 393 -27.86 -20.42 -34.29
N GLU A 394 -27.08 -19.47 -34.81
CA GLU A 394 -26.15 -18.65 -34.04
C GLU A 394 -26.78 -17.28 -33.74
N ARG A 395 -26.73 -16.86 -32.48
CA ARG A 395 -27.18 -15.52 -32.04
C ARG A 395 -26.00 -14.57 -32.06
N HIS A 396 -26.15 -13.43 -32.74
CA HIS A 396 -25.07 -12.46 -32.77
C HIS A 396 -24.85 -11.81 -31.42
N VAL A 397 -23.58 -11.52 -31.13
CA VAL A 397 -23.18 -10.52 -30.14
C VAL A 397 -23.19 -9.16 -30.83
N TYR A 398 -23.70 -8.16 -30.13
CA TYR A 398 -23.92 -6.81 -30.65
C TYR A 398 -23.64 -5.77 -29.57
N THR A 399 -23.67 -4.50 -29.94
CA THR A 399 -23.64 -3.42 -28.98
C THR A 399 -24.95 -2.64 -28.93
N ARG A 400 -25.26 -2.08 -27.76
CA ARG A 400 -26.34 -1.11 -27.54
C ARG A 400 -25.75 0.18 -26.99
N HIS A 401 -26.52 1.26 -27.02
CA HIS A 401 -26.11 2.48 -26.34
C HIS A 401 -26.04 2.22 -24.81
N ALA A 402 -25.05 2.78 -24.12
CA ALA A 402 -24.83 2.55 -22.70
C ALA A 402 -26.04 2.91 -21.81
N LEU A 403 -26.83 3.92 -22.22
CA LEU A 403 -28.07 4.33 -21.55
C LEU A 403 -29.16 3.25 -21.57
N GLU A 404 -29.10 2.29 -22.49
CA GLU A 404 -30.06 1.18 -22.57
C GLU A 404 -29.71 0.01 -21.65
N PHE A 405 -28.57 0.08 -20.94
CA PHE A 405 -28.07 -1.02 -20.12
C PHE A 405 -29.11 -1.50 -19.10
N GLU A 406 -29.71 -0.59 -18.32
CA GLU A 406 -30.65 -0.99 -17.27
C GLU A 406 -31.90 -1.72 -17.82
N ALA A 407 -32.43 -1.26 -18.95
CA ALA A 407 -33.58 -1.88 -19.60
C ALA A 407 -33.24 -3.26 -20.20
N ASN A 408 -31.97 -3.50 -20.56
CA ASN A 408 -31.51 -4.72 -21.23
C ASN A 408 -30.46 -5.45 -20.40
N ARG A 409 -30.45 -5.26 -19.07
CA ARG A 409 -29.36 -5.66 -18.18
C ARG A 409 -28.99 -7.12 -18.35
N ARG A 410 -30.00 -7.99 -18.43
CA ARG A 410 -29.79 -9.43 -18.57
C ARG A 410 -29.02 -9.76 -19.86
N GLU A 411 -29.39 -9.14 -21.00
CA GLU A 411 -28.73 -9.36 -22.30
C GLU A 411 -27.29 -8.85 -22.31
N CYS A 412 -27.02 -7.78 -21.55
CA CYS A 412 -25.74 -7.07 -21.54
C CYS A 412 -24.84 -7.44 -20.35
N THR A 413 -25.19 -8.49 -19.60
CA THR A 413 -24.39 -9.00 -18.48
C THR A 413 -23.79 -10.35 -18.83
N TRP A 414 -22.51 -10.50 -18.52
CA TRP A 414 -21.71 -11.69 -18.80
C TRP A 414 -21.14 -12.25 -17.49
N SER A 415 -21.31 -13.55 -17.26
CA SER A 415 -20.58 -14.27 -16.21
C SER A 415 -19.22 -14.70 -16.75
N LEU A 416 -18.17 -14.48 -15.97
CA LEU A 416 -16.82 -14.92 -16.31
C LEU A 416 -16.48 -16.20 -15.58
N GLU A 417 -16.03 -17.18 -16.36
CA GLU A 417 -15.58 -18.46 -15.86
C GLU A 417 -14.09 -18.64 -16.17
N ASP A 418 -13.36 -19.25 -15.24
CA ASP A 418 -12.02 -19.73 -15.53
C ASP A 418 -12.13 -20.89 -16.52
N CYS A 419 -11.48 -20.72 -17.67
CA CYS A 419 -11.43 -21.69 -18.77
C CYS A 419 -9.98 -22.01 -19.14
N SER A 420 -9.08 -21.93 -18.16
CA SER A 420 -7.65 -22.22 -18.37
C SER A 420 -7.40 -23.68 -18.74
N ASP A 421 -8.32 -24.59 -18.41
CA ASP A 421 -8.33 -26.01 -18.78
C ASP A 421 -8.88 -26.29 -20.19
N VAL A 422 -9.60 -25.33 -20.79
CA VAL A 422 -10.12 -25.43 -22.15
C VAL A 422 -8.98 -25.21 -23.14
N ALA A 423 -8.87 -26.15 -24.11
CA ALA A 423 -7.80 -26.20 -25.10
C ALA A 423 -7.75 -24.94 -25.98
#